data_AF-A0A7C4PY31-F1
#
_entry.id   AF-A0A7C4PY31-F1
#
_cell.length_a   1.000
_cell.length_b   1.000
_cell.length_c   1.000
_cell.angle_alpha   90.00
_cell.angle_beta   90.00
_cell.angle_gamma   90.00
#
_symmetry.space_group_name_H-M   'P 1'
#
loop_
_entity.id
_entity.type
_entity.pdbx_description
1 polymer ?
#
loop_
_entity_poly.entity_id
_entity_poly.type
_entity_poly.pdbx_seq_one_letter_code
_entity_poly.pdbx_strand_id
1 'polypeptide(L)'
;MNTKYSFNNSLHPKKIIYCVDIHGSEHNFRRLLIESTKLGVEVIIIGGDINIDLKDVILFNHYRLLLIPGECDDVYITKYARELNILSDGVVVDVDGIKIGCVGGLTTHQSIRRLYKYINTIGGLDLLVTHFPPKGCLDSVLNNLHSGLREVRDLILRYSVKYVFTGHHHDNIGVCVLGNSIVINPGPLSLGHYLLVEYIPSKPLTYVFMKLP
;
A
#
# COMPACT_ATOMS: atom_id res chain seq x y z
N MET A 1 16.02 24.72 0.51
CA MET A 1 14.83 25.60 0.60
C MET A 1 13.75 24.84 1.33
N ASN A 2 13.31 25.38 2.48
CA ASN A 2 12.32 24.79 3.37
C ASN A 2 10.92 24.88 2.77
N THR A 3 10.30 23.75 2.44
CA THR A 3 8.84 23.67 2.32
C THR A 3 8.29 23.02 3.59
N LYS A 4 7.89 23.89 4.52
CA LYS A 4 7.01 23.52 5.63
C LYS A 4 5.67 23.12 5.04
N TYR A 5 5.37 21.82 5.00
CA TYR A 5 4.00 21.35 4.87
C TYR A 5 3.26 21.77 6.15
N SER A 6 2.25 22.64 6.02
CA SER A 6 1.44 23.05 7.15
C SER A 6 0.61 21.85 7.63
N PHE A 7 0.82 21.45 8.87
CA PHE A 7 0.04 20.41 9.53
C PHE A 7 -1.37 20.93 9.79
N ASN A 8 -2.33 20.55 8.95
CA ASN A 8 -3.73 20.63 9.30
C ASN A 8 -4.10 19.32 9.98
N ASN A 9 -4.08 19.33 11.31
CA ASN A 9 -4.51 18.22 12.14
C ASN A 9 -6.05 18.20 12.15
N SER A 10 -6.67 17.92 11.00
CA SER A 10 -8.12 17.87 10.89
C SER A 10 -8.62 16.59 11.56
N LEU A 11 -9.52 16.72 12.53
CA LEU A 11 -10.24 15.61 13.20
C LEU A 11 -11.19 14.83 12.26
N HIS A 12 -11.16 15.12 10.95
CA HIS A 12 -12.04 14.50 9.98
C HIS A 12 -11.55 13.08 9.63
N PRO A 13 -12.48 12.09 9.57
CA PRO A 13 -12.16 10.76 9.12
C PRO A 13 -11.51 10.79 7.73
N LYS A 14 -10.40 10.08 7.59
CA LYS A 14 -9.66 9.96 6.33
C LYS A 14 -10.07 8.68 5.63
N LYS A 15 -10.50 8.82 4.38
CA LYS A 15 -10.82 7.69 3.51
C LYS A 15 -9.64 7.41 2.59
N ILE A 16 -9.13 6.19 2.71
CA ILE A 16 -7.97 5.69 1.98
C ILE A 16 -8.43 4.49 1.16
N ILE A 17 -8.03 4.41 -0.09
CA ILE A 17 -8.13 3.18 -0.88
C ILE A 17 -6.76 2.53 -0.95
N TYR A 18 -6.73 1.21 -0.81
CA TYR A 18 -5.59 0.38 -1.19
C TYR A 18 -6.01 -0.57 -2.31
N CYS A 19 -5.26 -0.54 -3.41
CA CYS A 19 -5.41 -1.47 -4.53
C CYS A 19 -4.04 -2.02 -4.92
N VAL A 20 -4.01 -3.23 -5.48
CA VAL A 20 -2.78 -3.96 -5.84
C VAL A 20 -3.09 -4.88 -7.02
N ASP A 21 -2.06 -5.35 -7.74
CA ASP A 21 -2.19 -6.33 -8.82
C ASP A 21 -3.18 -5.85 -9.90
N ILE A 22 -2.91 -4.66 -10.43
CA ILE A 22 -3.69 -4.02 -11.50
C ILE A 22 -3.53 -4.79 -12.81
N HIS A 23 -2.33 -5.34 -13.07
CA HIS A 23 -2.00 -6.18 -14.23
C HIS A 23 -2.49 -5.59 -15.56
N GLY A 24 -2.30 -4.28 -15.75
CA GLY A 24 -2.68 -3.60 -16.98
C GLY A 24 -4.18 -3.35 -17.15
N SER A 25 -5.01 -3.63 -16.13
CA SER A 25 -6.46 -3.40 -16.19
C SER A 25 -6.82 -1.91 -16.06
N GLU A 26 -6.58 -1.15 -17.12
CA GLU A 26 -6.94 0.28 -17.21
C GLU A 26 -8.44 0.49 -16.97
N HIS A 27 -9.28 -0.44 -17.43
CA HIS A 27 -10.72 -0.39 -17.22
C HIS A 27 -11.08 -0.37 -15.73
N ASN A 28 -10.57 -1.34 -14.95
CA ASN A 28 -10.86 -1.41 -13.53
C ASN A 28 -10.21 -0.26 -12.76
N PHE A 29 -9.03 0.17 -13.17
CA PHE A 29 -8.39 1.34 -12.56
C PHE A 29 -9.23 2.61 -12.77
N ARG A 30 -9.73 2.87 -13.99
CA ARG A 30 -10.66 3.98 -14.26
C ARG A 30 -11.94 3.90 -13.43
N ARG A 31 -12.50 2.69 -13.26
CA ARG A 31 -13.69 2.48 -12.43
C ARG A 31 -13.43 2.71 -10.95
N LEU A 32 -12.29 2.25 -10.43
CA LEU A 32 -11.85 2.52 -9.06
C LEU A 32 -11.82 4.01 -8.78
N LEU A 33 -11.35 4.81 -9.73
CA LEU A 33 -11.27 6.26 -9.59
C LEU A 33 -12.65 6.93 -9.55
N ILE A 34 -13.58 6.47 -10.40
CA ILE A 34 -14.98 6.94 -10.36
C ILE A 34 -15.61 6.63 -9.00
N GLU A 35 -15.40 5.41 -8.49
CA GLU A 35 -15.89 5.03 -7.16
C GLU A 35 -15.18 5.82 -6.04
N SER A 36 -13.89 6.10 -6.18
CA SER A 36 -13.11 6.92 -5.23
C SER A 36 -13.73 8.31 -5.05
N THR A 37 -14.15 8.94 -6.15
CA THR A 37 -14.82 10.25 -6.14
C THR A 37 -16.15 10.17 -5.38
N LYS A 38 -16.97 9.15 -5.66
CA LYS A 38 -18.27 8.95 -4.99
C LYS A 38 -18.13 8.71 -3.49
N LEU A 39 -17.08 7.99 -3.10
CA LEU A 39 -16.80 7.65 -1.70
C LEU A 39 -16.17 8.81 -0.92
N GLY A 40 -15.69 9.85 -1.60
CA GLY A 40 -14.98 10.98 -0.98
C GLY A 40 -13.59 10.57 -0.48
N VAL A 41 -12.87 9.77 -1.26
CA VAL A 41 -11.53 9.29 -0.94
C VAL A 41 -10.50 10.40 -1.16
N GLU A 42 -9.55 10.54 -0.24
CA GLU A 42 -8.50 11.57 -0.31
C GLU A 42 -7.14 10.97 -0.74
N VAL A 43 -6.93 9.69 -0.43
CA VAL A 43 -5.64 9.02 -0.59
C VAL A 43 -5.85 7.67 -1.29
N ILE A 44 -5.04 7.38 -2.30
CA ILE A 44 -5.01 6.08 -2.97
C ILE A 44 -3.59 5.53 -2.89
N ILE A 45 -3.47 4.32 -2.36
CA ILE A 45 -2.23 3.57 -2.24
C ILE A 45 -2.26 2.45 -3.28
N ILE A 46 -1.28 2.44 -4.17
CA ILE A 46 -1.11 1.46 -5.24
C ILE A 46 0.03 0.50 -4.85
N GLY A 47 -0.32 -0.77 -4.69
CA GLY A 47 0.49 -1.82 -4.08
C GLY A 47 1.41 -2.61 -5.00
N GLY A 48 1.56 -2.23 -6.26
CA GLY A 48 2.43 -2.90 -7.24
C GLY A 48 1.67 -3.68 -8.31
N ASP A 49 2.44 -4.25 -9.23
CA ASP A 49 1.99 -4.98 -10.43
C ASP A 49 0.98 -4.17 -11.23
N ILE A 50 1.47 -3.04 -11.74
CA ILE A 50 0.67 -1.93 -12.25
C ILE A 50 0.38 -2.14 -13.74
N ASN A 51 1.44 -2.26 -14.54
CA ASN A 51 1.43 -2.50 -15.99
C ASN A 51 0.43 -1.65 -16.82
N ILE A 52 0.06 -0.44 -16.35
CA ILE A 52 -0.72 0.58 -17.08
C ILE A 52 0.14 1.81 -17.39
N ASP A 53 -0.25 2.65 -18.36
CA ASP A 53 0.44 3.93 -18.61
C ASP A 53 0.17 4.93 -17.45
N LEU A 54 1.23 5.28 -16.71
CA LEU A 54 1.15 6.24 -15.61
C LEU A 54 0.83 7.68 -16.09
N LYS A 55 0.80 7.98 -17.38
CA LYS A 55 0.28 9.27 -17.86
C LYS A 55 -1.20 9.43 -17.57
N ASP A 56 -1.98 8.35 -17.59
CA ASP A 56 -3.36 8.41 -17.13
C ASP A 56 -3.41 8.81 -15.66
N VAL A 57 -2.36 8.46 -14.88
CA VAL A 57 -2.24 8.82 -13.45
C VAL A 57 -2.17 10.33 -13.21
N ILE A 58 -1.69 11.11 -14.19
CA ILE A 58 -1.59 12.58 -14.10
C ILE A 58 -2.97 13.25 -14.06
N LEU A 59 -4.00 12.60 -14.61
CA LEU A 59 -5.38 13.10 -14.56
C LEU A 59 -5.95 13.12 -13.13
N PHE A 60 -5.20 12.61 -12.14
CA PHE A 60 -5.65 12.36 -10.78
C PHE A 60 -4.99 13.29 -9.75
N ASN A 61 -4.63 14.52 -10.15
CA ASN A 61 -3.98 15.51 -9.27
C ASN A 61 -4.80 15.88 -8.00
N HIS A 62 -6.08 15.52 -7.96
CA HIS A 62 -6.97 15.73 -6.81
C HIS A 62 -6.73 14.72 -5.68
N TYR A 63 -6.11 13.57 -5.97
CA TYR A 63 -5.81 12.54 -4.98
C TYR A 63 -4.36 12.63 -4.52
N ARG A 64 -4.14 12.33 -3.24
CA ARG A 64 -2.79 12.00 -2.77
C ARG A 64 -2.49 10.55 -3.13
N LEU A 65 -1.58 10.35 -4.07
CA LEU A 65 -1.22 9.02 -4.57
C LEU A 65 0.10 8.55 -3.97
N LEU A 66 0.10 7.32 -3.44
CA LEU A 66 1.31 6.60 -3.02
C LEU A 66 1.45 5.34 -3.86
N LEU A 67 2.61 5.13 -4.46
CA LEU A 67 2.86 3.99 -5.34
C LEU A 67 4.10 3.24 -4.88
N ILE A 68 3.96 1.93 -4.66
CA ILE A 68 5.07 0.99 -4.61
C ILE A 68 5.02 0.11 -5.87
N PRO A 69 6.16 -0.23 -6.50
CA PRO A 69 6.18 -1.17 -7.61
C PRO A 69 5.97 -2.61 -7.10
N GLY A 70 5.48 -3.49 -7.97
CA GLY A 70 5.49 -4.95 -7.78
C GLY A 70 6.66 -5.60 -8.51
N GLU A 71 6.79 -6.93 -8.50
CA GLU A 71 7.89 -7.60 -9.22
C GLU A 71 7.72 -7.63 -10.72
N CYS A 72 6.48 -7.52 -11.23
CA CYS A 72 6.21 -7.50 -12.67
C CYS A 72 6.32 -6.09 -13.28
N ASP A 73 6.54 -5.07 -12.46
CA ASP A 73 6.76 -3.71 -12.92
C ASP A 73 8.18 -3.54 -13.50
N ASP A 74 8.33 -2.62 -14.44
CA ASP A 74 9.61 -2.31 -15.04
C ASP A 74 10.20 -0.98 -14.51
N VAL A 75 11.38 -0.63 -15.03
CA VAL A 75 12.05 0.63 -14.70
C VAL A 75 11.23 1.85 -15.17
N TYR A 76 10.36 1.70 -16.17
CA TYR A 76 9.52 2.79 -16.66
C TYR A 76 8.51 3.20 -15.59
N ILE A 77 7.81 2.25 -14.96
CA ILE A 77 6.86 2.53 -13.87
C ILE A 77 7.54 3.33 -12.74
N THR A 78 8.69 2.88 -12.26
CA THR A 78 9.38 3.59 -11.16
C THR A 78 9.96 4.93 -11.57
N LYS A 79 10.42 5.09 -12.82
CA LYS A 79 10.89 6.37 -13.37
C LYS A 79 9.76 7.39 -13.40
N TYR A 80 8.63 7.04 -14.00
CA TYR A 80 7.48 7.93 -14.12
C TYR A 80 6.85 8.24 -12.76
N ALA A 81 6.70 7.25 -11.88
CA ALA A 81 6.22 7.48 -10.52
C ALA A 81 7.10 8.48 -9.75
N ARG A 82 8.42 8.51 -10.02
CA ARG A 82 9.33 9.50 -9.44
C ARG A 82 9.13 10.90 -10.04
N GLU A 83 8.98 10.99 -11.36
CA GLU A 83 8.69 12.26 -12.05
C GLU A 83 7.38 12.90 -11.55
N LEU A 84 6.40 12.07 -11.20
CA LEU A 84 5.11 12.49 -10.63
C LEU A 84 5.13 12.70 -9.10
N ASN A 85 6.25 12.46 -8.42
CA ASN A 85 6.38 12.49 -6.96
C ASN A 85 5.40 11.56 -6.20
N ILE A 86 5.04 10.42 -6.79
CA ILE A 86 4.15 9.42 -6.17
C ILE A 86 4.89 8.14 -5.73
N LEU A 87 6.13 7.94 -6.20
CA LEU A 87 6.95 6.79 -5.83
C LEU A 87 7.29 6.81 -4.32
N SER A 88 6.78 5.81 -3.61
CA SER A 88 6.92 5.66 -2.15
C SER A 88 7.82 4.48 -1.74
N ASP A 89 8.48 3.81 -2.68
CA ASP A 89 9.31 2.64 -2.38
C ASP A 89 10.54 2.96 -1.48
N GLY A 90 10.62 2.28 -0.33
CA GLY A 90 11.71 2.40 0.63
C GLY A 90 11.70 3.70 1.44
N VAL A 91 10.56 4.38 1.54
CA VAL A 91 10.37 5.58 2.36
C VAL A 91 9.23 5.40 3.36
N VAL A 92 9.24 6.23 4.41
CA VAL A 92 8.08 6.42 5.28
C VAL A 92 7.35 7.68 4.84
N VAL A 93 6.05 7.58 4.62
CA VAL A 93 5.18 8.68 4.25
C VAL A 93 4.24 8.98 5.41
N ASP A 94 4.15 10.26 5.80
CA ASP A 94 3.16 10.74 6.76
C ASP A 94 1.90 11.20 6.03
N VAL A 95 0.80 10.47 6.22
CA VAL A 95 -0.52 10.83 5.70
C VAL A 95 -1.37 11.30 6.87
N ASP A 96 -1.37 12.61 7.11
CA ASP A 96 -2.16 13.28 8.15
C ASP A 96 -2.05 12.60 9.53
N GLY A 97 -0.81 12.26 9.91
CA GLY A 97 -0.48 11.61 11.18
C GLY A 97 -0.38 10.08 11.12
N ILE A 98 -0.69 9.44 9.99
CA ILE A 98 -0.45 8.01 9.78
C ILE A 98 0.96 7.82 9.21
N LYS A 99 1.85 7.18 9.97
CA LYS A 99 3.21 6.83 9.48
C LYS A 99 3.16 5.53 8.69
N ILE A 100 3.21 5.66 7.36
CA ILE A 100 3.11 4.53 6.43
C ILE A 100 4.51 4.17 5.94
N GLY A 101 4.99 2.96 6.28
CA GLY A 101 6.19 2.39 5.68
C GLY A 101 5.86 1.69 4.36
N CYS A 102 6.68 1.86 3.33
CA CYS A 102 6.39 1.37 1.98
C CYS A 102 7.54 0.49 1.43
N VAL A 103 7.20 -0.72 0.96
CA VAL A 103 8.15 -1.71 0.42
C VAL A 103 7.63 -2.31 -0.89
N GLY A 104 8.18 -1.88 -2.02
CA GLY A 104 7.88 -2.45 -3.34
C GLY A 104 8.60 -3.76 -3.62
N GLY A 105 8.24 -4.41 -4.74
CA GLY A 105 8.76 -5.71 -5.19
C GLY A 105 10.13 -5.65 -5.89
N LEU A 106 10.46 -4.57 -6.60
CA LEU A 106 11.69 -4.50 -7.41
C LEU A 106 12.99 -4.44 -6.61
N THR A 107 13.01 -3.69 -5.51
CA THR A 107 14.20 -3.52 -4.66
C THR A 107 13.92 -3.81 -3.19
N THR A 108 13.10 -4.82 -2.94
CA THR A 108 12.55 -5.20 -1.62
C THR A 108 13.58 -5.13 -0.50
N HIS A 109 14.74 -5.81 -0.65
CA HIS A 109 15.77 -5.84 0.39
C HIS A 109 16.38 -4.46 0.67
N GLN A 110 16.63 -3.66 -0.37
CA GLN A 110 17.14 -2.30 -0.22
C GLN A 110 16.09 -1.39 0.42
N SER A 111 14.82 -1.51 0.04
CA SER A 111 13.70 -0.75 0.61
C SER A 111 13.52 -1.05 2.09
N ILE A 112 13.53 -2.32 2.50
CA ILE A 112 13.50 -2.73 3.92
C ILE A 112 14.71 -2.15 4.68
N ARG A 113 15.92 -2.22 4.11
CA ARG A 113 17.12 -1.66 4.73
C ARG A 113 17.03 -0.15 4.92
N ARG A 114 16.42 0.58 3.98
CA ARG A 114 16.16 2.02 4.10
C ARG A 114 15.13 2.30 5.18
N LEU A 115 14.02 1.54 5.21
CA LEU A 115 12.98 1.67 6.23
C LEU A 115 13.52 1.46 7.64
N TYR A 116 14.38 0.47 7.89
CA TYR A 116 14.99 0.28 9.21
C TYR A 116 15.65 1.56 9.75
N LYS A 117 16.32 2.35 8.89
CA LYS A 117 16.94 3.62 9.28
C LYS A 117 15.90 4.69 9.64
N TYR A 118 14.83 4.78 8.86
CA TYR A 118 13.76 5.75 9.11
C TYR A 118 12.96 5.41 10.37
N ILE A 119 12.53 4.16 10.51
CA ILE A 119 11.69 3.69 11.63
C ILE A 119 12.39 3.93 12.97
N ASN A 120 13.69 3.65 13.05
CA ASN A 120 14.49 3.91 14.25
C ASN A 120 14.57 5.40 14.61
N THR A 121 14.44 6.30 13.64
CA THR A 121 14.46 7.75 13.86
C THR A 121 13.09 8.27 14.32
N ILE A 122 12.00 7.75 13.76
CA ILE A 122 10.63 8.27 13.99
C ILE A 122 9.84 7.48 15.04
N GLY A 123 10.43 6.42 15.61
CA GLY A 123 9.87 5.65 16.71
C GLY A 123 8.73 4.68 16.34
N GLY A 124 8.67 4.18 15.10
CA GLY A 124 7.69 3.15 14.69
C GLY A 124 6.80 3.54 13.50
N LEU A 125 5.99 2.57 13.05
CA LEU A 125 5.03 2.70 11.95
C LEU A 125 3.60 2.36 12.43
N ASP A 126 2.62 3.03 11.84
CA ASP A 126 1.20 2.73 12.06
C ASP A 126 0.68 1.73 11.03
N LEU A 127 1.16 1.85 9.79
CA LEU A 127 0.80 1.02 8.64
C LEU A 127 2.06 0.62 7.87
N LEU A 128 2.13 -0.62 7.43
CA LEU A 128 3.10 -1.08 6.43
C LEU A 128 2.36 -1.45 5.14
N VAL A 129 2.83 -0.95 4.02
CA VAL A 129 2.38 -1.36 2.69
C VAL A 129 3.53 -2.09 2.02
N THR A 130 3.30 -3.33 1.61
CA THR A 130 4.34 -4.17 1.02
C THR A 130 3.79 -5.01 -0.10
N HIS A 131 4.46 -5.04 -1.25
CA HIS A 131 3.98 -5.83 -2.38
C HIS A 131 3.94 -7.33 -2.01
N PHE A 132 5.06 -7.86 -1.55
CA PHE A 132 5.17 -9.26 -1.12
C PHE A 132 4.61 -9.50 0.28
N PRO A 133 3.83 -10.58 0.50
CA PRO A 133 3.30 -10.89 1.81
C PRO A 133 4.39 -11.36 2.78
N PRO A 134 4.18 -11.20 4.09
CA PRO A 134 5.07 -11.76 5.09
C PRO A 134 4.99 -13.29 5.12
N LYS A 135 6.14 -13.92 5.38
CA LYS A 135 6.20 -15.38 5.49
C LYS A 135 5.22 -15.92 6.53
N GLY A 136 4.41 -16.90 6.15
CA GLY A 136 3.43 -17.60 6.98
C GLY A 136 2.11 -16.85 7.20
N CYS A 137 1.76 -15.90 6.33
CA CYS A 137 0.53 -15.10 6.43
C CYS A 137 0.13 -14.54 5.05
N LEU A 138 -1.00 -15.02 4.52
CA LEU A 138 -1.49 -14.70 3.16
C LEU A 138 -0.49 -15.02 2.03
N ASP A 139 0.37 -16.02 2.26
CA ASP A 139 1.51 -16.34 1.40
C ASP A 139 1.56 -17.80 0.93
N SER A 140 0.42 -18.49 0.97
CA SER A 140 0.29 -19.87 0.54
C SER A 140 0.26 -19.97 -0.99
N VAL A 141 1.09 -20.84 -1.57
CA VAL A 141 1.07 -21.14 -3.02
C VAL A 141 0.39 -22.48 -3.29
N LEU A 142 0.74 -23.47 -2.49
CA LEU A 142 0.22 -24.83 -2.48
C LEU A 142 0.25 -25.32 -1.02
N ASN A 143 -0.52 -26.35 -0.68
CA ASN A 143 -0.57 -26.87 0.69
C ASN A 143 0.83 -27.01 1.33
N ASN A 144 1.04 -26.31 2.45
CA ASN A 144 2.29 -26.23 3.22
C ASN A 144 3.50 -25.55 2.53
N LEU A 145 3.33 -24.96 1.35
CA LEU A 145 4.35 -24.16 0.66
C LEU A 145 4.02 -22.66 0.76
N HIS A 146 4.97 -21.93 1.35
CA HIS A 146 4.86 -20.51 1.67
C HIS A 146 5.96 -19.71 0.96
N SER A 147 5.58 -18.74 0.13
CA SER A 147 6.51 -17.88 -0.64
C SER A 147 6.68 -16.48 -0.05
N GLY A 148 6.02 -16.18 1.07
CA GLY A 148 6.13 -14.88 1.72
C GLY A 148 7.56 -14.64 2.23
N LEU A 149 7.91 -13.38 2.36
CA LEU A 149 9.26 -12.97 2.70
C LEU A 149 9.48 -12.97 4.21
N ARG A 150 10.60 -13.56 4.64
CA ARG A 150 10.98 -13.60 6.06
C ARG A 150 11.34 -12.20 6.55
N GLU A 151 11.98 -11.40 5.73
CA GLU A 151 12.40 -10.04 6.06
C GLU A 151 11.20 -9.11 6.30
N VAL A 152 10.10 -9.30 5.54
CA VAL A 152 8.85 -8.58 5.76
C VAL A 152 8.22 -9.02 7.09
N ARG A 153 8.17 -10.34 7.35
CA ARG A 153 7.70 -10.88 8.64
C ARG A 153 8.50 -10.30 9.82
N ASP A 154 9.82 -10.29 9.71
CA ASP A 154 10.72 -9.82 10.77
C ASP A 154 10.56 -8.31 11.02
N LEU A 155 10.37 -7.51 9.96
CA LEU A 155 10.09 -6.08 10.10
C LEU A 155 8.78 -5.83 10.85
N ILE A 156 7.71 -6.55 10.48
CA ILE A 156 6.38 -6.44 11.11
C ILE A 156 6.48 -6.78 12.59
N LEU A 157 7.08 -7.92 12.94
CA LEU A 157 7.18 -8.38 14.33
C LEU A 157 8.10 -7.47 15.16
N ARG A 158 9.25 -7.06 14.61
CA ARG A 158 10.23 -6.22 15.33
C ARG A 158 9.63 -4.87 15.75
N TYR A 159 8.82 -4.26 14.88
CA TYR A 159 8.22 -2.95 15.15
C TYR A 159 6.76 -3.01 15.57
N SER A 160 6.19 -4.22 15.70
CA SER A 160 4.78 -4.42 16.06
C SER A 160 3.83 -3.54 15.24
N VAL A 161 4.05 -3.47 13.92
CA VAL A 161 3.26 -2.61 13.03
C VAL A 161 1.81 -3.06 13.04
N LYS A 162 0.87 -2.19 13.40
CA LYS A 162 -0.50 -2.61 13.72
C LYS A 162 -1.28 -3.12 12.50
N TYR A 163 -1.10 -2.47 11.35
CA TYR A 163 -1.77 -2.83 10.11
C TYR A 163 -0.75 -3.05 8.99
N VAL A 164 -1.00 -4.06 8.15
CA VAL A 164 -0.14 -4.39 7.01
C VAL A 164 -1.01 -4.65 5.80
N PHE A 165 -0.76 -3.94 4.70
CA PHE A 165 -1.45 -4.16 3.42
C PHE A 165 -0.49 -4.81 2.44
N THR A 166 -0.95 -5.87 1.77
CA THR A 166 -0.14 -6.66 0.84
C THR A 166 -0.91 -7.16 -0.38
N GLY A 167 -0.23 -7.75 -1.35
CA GLY A 167 -0.79 -8.31 -2.59
C GLY A 167 -0.03 -9.54 -3.08
N HIS A 168 0.31 -9.59 -4.37
CA HIS A 168 1.10 -10.62 -5.05
C HIS A 168 0.40 -11.98 -5.20
N HIS A 169 -0.18 -12.54 -4.13
CA HIS A 169 -0.94 -13.79 -4.21
C HIS A 169 -2.43 -13.52 -4.43
N HIS A 170 -2.86 -13.63 -5.68
CA HIS A 170 -4.22 -13.34 -6.12
C HIS A 170 -5.30 -14.18 -5.43
N ASP A 171 -4.98 -15.41 -5.03
CA ASP A 171 -5.93 -16.34 -4.37
C ASP A 171 -5.96 -16.20 -2.85
N ASN A 172 -5.00 -15.48 -2.25
CA ASN A 172 -4.88 -15.31 -0.79
C ASN A 172 -5.57 -14.03 -0.31
N ILE A 173 -6.79 -13.78 -0.81
CA ILE A 173 -7.62 -12.66 -0.38
C ILE A 173 -8.07 -12.89 1.06
N GLY A 174 -7.86 -11.90 1.93
CA GLY A 174 -8.39 -11.95 3.28
C GLY A 174 -7.51 -11.28 4.33
N VAL A 175 -7.67 -11.77 5.56
CA VAL A 175 -7.03 -11.23 6.75
C VAL A 175 -6.28 -12.35 7.48
N CYS A 176 -5.10 -12.04 7.96
CA CYS A 176 -4.31 -12.93 8.80
C CYS A 176 -3.66 -12.14 9.94
N VAL A 177 -3.49 -12.80 11.09
CA VAL A 177 -2.86 -12.20 12.28
C VAL A 177 -1.43 -12.68 12.38
N LEU A 178 -0.50 -11.74 12.51
CA LEU A 178 0.92 -11.99 12.69
C LEU A 178 1.42 -11.27 13.94
N GLY A 179 1.52 -11.98 15.07
CA GLY A 179 1.75 -11.34 16.36
C GLY A 179 0.57 -10.46 16.74
N ASN A 180 0.80 -9.15 16.92
CA ASN A 180 -0.24 -8.16 17.18
C ASN A 180 -0.70 -7.41 15.91
N SER A 181 -0.19 -7.81 14.74
CA SER A 181 -0.42 -7.14 13.46
C SER A 181 -1.57 -7.78 12.69
N ILE A 182 -2.38 -6.96 12.04
CA ILE A 182 -3.42 -7.39 11.11
C ILE A 182 -2.88 -7.22 9.69
N VAL A 183 -2.65 -8.35 9.00
CA VAL A 183 -2.20 -8.39 7.60
C VAL A 183 -3.42 -8.58 6.71
N ILE A 184 -3.54 -7.76 5.67
CA ILE A 184 -4.70 -7.70 4.79
C ILE A 184 -4.22 -7.75 3.33
N ASN A 185 -4.78 -8.68 2.56
CA ASN A 185 -4.66 -8.72 1.12
C ASN A 185 -6.07 -8.52 0.52
N PRO A 186 -6.37 -7.38 -0.12
CA PRO A 186 -7.70 -7.13 -0.69
C PRO A 186 -8.00 -8.04 -1.89
N GLY A 187 -6.99 -8.64 -2.50
CA GLY A 187 -7.07 -9.26 -3.81
C GLY A 187 -6.81 -8.28 -4.95
N PRO A 188 -6.71 -8.81 -6.17
CA PRO A 188 -6.22 -8.06 -7.31
C PRO A 188 -7.26 -7.10 -7.88
N LEU A 189 -6.85 -5.87 -8.19
CA LEU A 189 -7.68 -4.88 -8.85
C LEU A 189 -8.05 -5.30 -10.28
N SER A 190 -7.21 -6.10 -10.94
CA SER A 190 -7.55 -6.72 -12.22
C SER A 190 -8.83 -7.57 -12.17
N LEU A 191 -9.22 -8.09 -11.00
CA LEU A 191 -10.50 -8.78 -10.75
C LEU A 191 -11.54 -7.90 -10.03
N GLY A 192 -11.24 -6.60 -9.90
CA GLY A 192 -12.10 -5.58 -9.33
C GLY A 192 -12.03 -5.44 -7.81
N HIS A 193 -11.12 -6.15 -7.15
CA HIS A 193 -11.00 -6.10 -5.69
C HIS A 193 -10.16 -4.90 -5.21
N TYR A 194 -10.55 -4.31 -4.08
CA TYR A 194 -9.79 -3.25 -3.41
C TYR A 194 -10.18 -3.15 -1.94
N LEU A 195 -9.39 -2.44 -1.14
CA LEU A 195 -9.68 -2.14 0.26
C LEU A 195 -10.12 -0.68 0.39
N LEU A 196 -11.28 -0.45 1.03
CA LEU A 196 -11.63 0.86 1.56
C LEU A 196 -11.26 0.91 3.04
N VAL A 197 -10.55 1.95 3.43
CA VAL A 197 -10.02 2.15 4.78
C VAL A 197 -10.49 3.49 5.31
N GLU A 198 -10.99 3.48 6.54
CA GLU A 198 -11.29 4.68 7.29
C GLU A 198 -10.34 4.80 8.47
N TYR A 199 -9.65 5.93 8.53
CA TYR A 199 -8.78 6.30 9.63
C TYR A 199 -9.35 7.48 10.40
N ILE A 200 -9.49 7.30 11.71
CA ILE A 200 -9.86 8.37 12.64
C ILE A 200 -8.76 8.43 13.70
N PRO A 201 -8.15 9.61 13.96
CA PRO A 201 -7.14 9.74 14.98
C PRO A 201 -7.58 9.13 16.32
N SER A 202 -6.68 8.39 16.96
CA SER A 202 -6.92 7.70 18.25
C SER A 202 -7.96 6.57 18.25
N LYS A 203 -8.48 6.14 17.08
CA LYS A 203 -9.33 4.95 16.95
C LYS A 203 -8.62 3.83 16.18
N PRO A 204 -9.00 2.56 16.39
CA PRO A 204 -8.60 1.49 15.48
C PRO A 204 -9.02 1.82 14.05
N LEU A 205 -8.15 1.49 13.09
CA LEU A 205 -8.45 1.60 11.66
C LEU A 205 -9.55 0.60 11.31
N THR A 206 -10.56 1.07 10.59
CA THR A 206 -11.64 0.24 10.06
C THR A 206 -11.44 0.04 8.57
N TYR A 207 -11.74 -1.15 8.08
CA TYR A 207 -11.54 -1.51 6.68
C TYR A 207 -12.70 -2.36 6.17
N VAL A 208 -12.98 -2.22 4.87
CA VAL A 208 -14.02 -2.96 4.16
C VAL A 208 -13.42 -3.47 2.86
N PHE A 209 -13.60 -4.78 2.61
CA PHE A 209 -13.29 -5.38 1.31
C PHE A 209 -14.35 -4.93 0.32
N MET A 210 -13.90 -4.32 -0.77
CA MET A 210 -14.76 -3.80 -1.82
C MET A 210 -14.51 -4.55 -3.12
N LYS A 211 -15.55 -4.61 -3.95
CA LYS A 211 -15.45 -5.11 -5.31
C LYS A 211 -16.12 -4.12 -6.25
N LEU A 212 -15.47 -3.81 -7.36
CA LEU A 212 -16.05 -2.99 -8.42
C LEU A 212 -17.31 -3.69 -8.97
N PRO A 213 -18.36 -2.94 -9.32
CA PRO A 213 -19.63 -3.52 -9.78
C PRO A 213 -19.54 -4.31 -11.09
#